data_AF-A0A120FRK5-F1
#
_entry.id   AF-A0A120FRK5-F1
#
_cell.length_a   1.000
_cell.length_b   1.000
_cell.length_c   1.000
_cell.angle_alpha   90.00
_cell.angle_beta   90.00
_cell.angle_gamma   90.00
#
_symmetry.space_group_name_H-M   'P 1'
#
loop_
_entity.id
_entity.type
_entity.pdbx_description
1 polymer ?
#
loop_
_entity_poly.entity_id
_entity_poly.type
_entity_poly.pdbx_seq_one_letter_code
_entity_poly.pdbx_strand_id
1 'polypeptide(L)'
;MNIDLDNLAVDASYLAGRFGLSAETLRSYMKRGLVRGTVEAGVGDDAGRTRLSVRFGNRMWIAIVSSNGSVLSEETRFVAKGPQGS
;
A
#
# COMPACT_ATOMS: atom_id res chain seq x y z
N MET A 1 -9.86 -10.00 -1.15
CA MET A 1 -8.45 -10.12 -0.71
C MET A 1 -8.43 -9.99 0.81
N ASN A 2 -7.61 -10.77 1.50
CA ASN A 2 -7.37 -10.62 2.94
C ASN A 2 -5.91 -10.22 3.16
N ILE A 3 -5.64 -9.28 4.05
CA ILE A 3 -4.30 -8.83 4.41
C ILE A 3 -3.94 -9.45 5.75
N ASP A 4 -2.78 -10.10 5.82
CA ASP A 4 -2.27 -10.59 7.08
C ASP A 4 -1.71 -9.41 7.88
N LEU A 5 -2.42 -9.02 8.92
CA LEU A 5 -2.08 -7.86 9.74
C LEU A 5 -1.00 -8.17 10.80
N ASP A 6 -0.75 -9.45 11.09
CA ASP A 6 0.30 -9.88 12.03
C ASP A 6 1.69 -9.74 11.39
N ASN A 7 1.86 -10.25 10.18
CA ASN A 7 3.10 -10.16 9.40
C ASN A 7 3.11 -9.00 8.40
N LEU A 8 2.06 -8.17 8.40
CA LEU A 8 1.87 -7.03 7.49
C LEU A 8 2.10 -7.41 6.02
N ALA A 9 1.62 -8.60 5.65
CA ALA A 9 1.91 -9.21 4.36
C ALA A 9 0.75 -9.01 3.38
N VAL A 10 1.10 -8.51 2.19
CA VAL A 10 0.21 -8.32 1.04
C VAL A 10 0.72 -9.17 -0.11
N ASP A 11 -0.19 -9.83 -0.83
CA ASP A 11 0.19 -10.58 -2.03
C ASP A 11 0.85 -9.66 -3.07
N ALA A 12 2.06 -10.05 -3.49
CA ALA A 12 2.88 -9.24 -4.39
C ALA A 12 2.27 -9.14 -5.79
N SER A 13 1.58 -10.19 -6.27
CA SER A 13 0.98 -10.19 -7.61
C SER A 13 -0.21 -9.24 -7.67
N TYR A 14 -1.05 -9.28 -6.64
CA TYR A 14 -2.15 -8.34 -6.47
C TYR A 14 -1.64 -6.90 -6.39
N LEU A 15 -0.69 -6.61 -5.52
CA LEU A 15 -0.14 -5.25 -5.36
C LEU A 15 0.54 -4.75 -6.63
N ALA A 16 1.25 -5.63 -7.34
CA ALA A 16 1.88 -5.30 -8.62
C ALA A 16 0.82 -4.92 -9.66
N GLY A 17 -0.30 -5.64 -9.72
CA GLY A 17 -1.45 -5.29 -10.57
C GLY A 17 -2.00 -3.89 -10.31
N ARG A 18 -2.07 -3.46 -9.04
CA ARG A 18 -2.51 -2.10 -8.67
C ARG A 18 -1.56 -1.01 -9.15
N PHE A 19 -0.30 -1.34 -9.39
CA PHE A 19 0.70 -0.45 -9.99
C PHE A 19 0.92 -0.66 -11.49
N GLY A 20 0.23 -1.61 -12.12
CA GLY A 20 0.44 -1.98 -13.52
C GLY A 20 1.82 -2.62 -13.77
N LEU A 21 2.32 -3.38 -12.80
CA LEU A 21 3.60 -4.10 -12.84
C LEU A 21 3.37 -5.60 -12.78
N SER A 22 4.37 -6.39 -13.19
CA SER A 22 4.45 -7.81 -12.83
C SER A 22 4.98 -8.00 -11.41
N ALA A 23 4.60 -9.10 -10.75
CA ALA A 23 5.05 -9.43 -9.39
C ALA A 23 6.59 -9.45 -9.27
N GLU A 24 7.28 -9.98 -10.27
CA GLU A 24 8.74 -10.04 -10.33
C GLU A 24 9.37 -8.64 -10.37
N THR A 25 8.77 -7.75 -11.15
CA THR A 25 9.20 -6.35 -11.26
C THR A 25 9.01 -5.60 -9.95
N LEU A 26 7.84 -5.77 -9.30
CA LEU A 26 7.59 -5.19 -7.98
C LEU A 26 8.61 -5.68 -6.95
N ARG A 27 8.87 -6.99 -6.89
CA ARG A 27 9.87 -7.59 -5.98
C ARG A 27 11.27 -7.05 -6.24
N SER A 28 11.65 -6.86 -7.50
CA SER A 28 12.92 -6.22 -7.87
C SER A 28 13.00 -4.79 -7.33
N TYR A 29 11.94 -3.99 -7.48
CA TYR A 29 11.89 -2.63 -6.93
C TYR A 29 11.89 -2.59 -5.40
N MET A 30 11.22 -3.53 -4.73
CA MET A 30 11.29 -3.69 -3.28
C MET A 30 12.72 -3.98 -2.81
N LYS A 31 13.43 -4.94 -3.46
CA LYS A 31 14.83 -5.25 -3.15
C LYS A 31 15.76 -4.05 -3.32
N ARG A 32 15.42 -3.15 -4.25
CA ARG A 32 16.16 -1.91 -4.52
C ARG A 32 15.76 -0.74 -3.60
N GLY A 33 14.81 -0.94 -2.68
CA GLY A 33 14.31 0.12 -1.79
C GLY A 33 13.46 1.18 -2.49
N LEU A 34 12.96 0.93 -3.70
CA LEU A 34 12.16 1.87 -4.49
C LEU A 34 10.66 1.83 -4.16
N VAL A 35 10.24 0.82 -3.40
CA VAL A 35 8.88 0.66 -2.89
C VAL A 35 8.93 0.92 -1.39
N ARG A 36 8.06 1.80 -0.89
CA ARG A 36 7.99 2.13 0.54
C ARG A 36 6.59 1.83 1.06
N GLY A 37 6.50 0.93 2.04
CA GLY A 37 5.27 0.59 2.74
C GLY A 37 5.21 1.26 4.11
N THR A 38 4.03 1.73 4.49
CA THR A 38 3.72 2.22 5.83
C THR A 38 2.43 1.58 6.30
N VAL A 39 2.37 1.23 7.58
CA VAL A 39 1.17 0.71 8.24
C VAL A 39 0.85 1.62 9.40
N GLU A 40 -0.38 2.10 9.45
CA GLU A 40 -0.90 2.96 10.51
C GLU A 40 -2.12 2.29 11.13
N ALA A 41 -2.05 1.96 12.41
CA ALA A 41 -3.19 1.48 13.16
C ALA A 41 -4.10 2.67 13.53
N GLY A 42 -5.38 2.57 13.18
CA GLY A 42 -6.39 3.55 13.54
C GLY A 42 -6.65 3.55 15.05
N VAL A 43 -6.92 4.73 15.59
CA VAL A 43 -7.22 4.97 17.00
C VAL A 43 -8.49 5.81 17.12
N GLY A 44 -9.13 5.82 18.30
CA GLY A 44 -10.37 6.58 18.50
C GLY A 44 -11.51 6.04 17.63
N ASP A 45 -12.14 6.92 16.83
CA ASP A 45 -13.22 6.57 15.91
C ASP A 45 -12.81 5.57 14.80
N ASP A 46 -11.51 5.46 14.50
CA ASP A 46 -10.97 4.48 13.56
C ASP A 46 -10.35 3.26 14.26
N ALA A 47 -10.59 3.09 15.57
CA ALA A 47 -10.14 1.92 16.30
C ALA A 47 -10.63 0.62 15.61
N GLY A 48 -9.71 -0.33 15.44
CA GLY A 48 -9.97 -1.59 14.74
C GLY A 48 -9.84 -1.51 13.21
N ARG A 49 -9.44 -0.35 12.66
CA ARG A 49 -9.05 -0.22 11.25
C ARG A 49 -7.55 -0.02 11.14
N THR A 50 -6.95 -0.62 10.12
CA THR A 50 -5.55 -0.44 9.78
C THR A 50 -5.44 0.16 8.40
N ARG A 51 -4.71 1.26 8.28
CA ARG A 51 -4.40 1.87 7.00
C ARG A 51 -3.04 1.39 6.52
N LEU A 52 -3.01 0.71 5.38
CA LEU A 52 -1.78 0.41 4.66
C LEU A 52 -1.59 1.43 3.55
N SER A 53 -0.35 1.87 3.38
CA SER A 53 0.06 2.79 2.33
C SER A 53 1.31 2.26 1.67
N VAL A 54 1.27 2.00 0.37
CA VAL A 54 2.44 1.61 -0.42
C VAL A 54 2.70 2.68 -1.48
N ARG A 55 3.89 3.25 -1.47
CA ARG A 55 4.34 4.22 -2.46
C ARG A 55 5.36 3.59 -3.41
N PHE A 56 5.15 3.81 -4.70
CA PHE A 56 6.10 3.48 -5.75
C PHE A 56 6.15 4.63 -6.77
N GLY A 57 7.28 5.34 -6.83
CA GLY A 57 7.44 6.53 -7.66
C GLY A 57 6.39 7.61 -7.37
N ASN A 58 5.59 7.95 -8.38
CA ASN A 58 4.47 8.90 -8.32
C ASN A 58 3.11 8.23 -8.10
N ARG A 59 3.07 6.95 -7.71
CA ARG A 59 1.84 6.22 -7.40
C ARG A 59 1.84 5.85 -5.92
N MET A 60 0.67 5.92 -5.32
CA MET A 60 0.43 5.51 -3.94
C MET A 60 -0.82 4.66 -3.91
N TRP A 61 -0.68 3.41 -3.47
CA TRP A 61 -1.79 2.53 -3.16
C TRP A 61 -2.09 2.64 -1.66
N ILE A 62 -3.37 2.77 -1.32
CA ILE A 62 -3.85 2.87 0.06
C ILE A 62 -4.94 1.83 0.24
N ALA A 63 -4.90 1.11 1.35
CA ALA A 63 -5.97 0.22 1.78
C ALA A 63 -6.35 0.48 3.22
N ILE A 64 -7.65 0.46 3.49
CA ILE A 64 -8.23 0.43 4.84
C ILE A 64 -8.68 -1.00 5.10
N VAL A 65 -8.18 -1.59 6.17
CA VAL A 65 -8.38 -2.99 6.53
C VAL A 65 -9.04 -3.08 7.88
N SER A 66 -10.03 -3.94 8.02
CA SER A 66 -10.64 -4.29 9.31
C SER A 66 -9.68 -5.13 10.16
N SER A 67 -9.91 -5.21 11.46
CA SER A 67 -9.12 -6.01 12.42
C SER A 67 -9.02 -7.49 12.08
N ASN A 68 -9.96 -8.02 11.28
CA ASN A 68 -9.94 -9.41 10.78
C ASN A 68 -9.12 -9.60 9.48
N GLY A 69 -8.43 -8.54 9.00
CA GLY A 69 -7.66 -8.58 7.75
C GLY A 69 -8.46 -8.28 6.47
N SER A 70 -9.79 -8.08 6.57
CA SER A 70 -10.63 -7.80 5.40
C SER A 70 -10.41 -6.38 4.90
N VAL A 71 -10.16 -6.23 3.60
CA VAL A 71 -10.04 -4.91 2.96
C VAL A 71 -11.42 -4.27 2.88
N LEU A 72 -11.61 -3.16 3.60
CA LEU A 72 -12.83 -2.36 3.62
C LEU A 72 -12.88 -1.37 2.46
N SER A 73 -11.74 -0.77 2.13
CA SER A 73 -11.60 0.17 1.03
C SER A 73 -10.18 0.15 0.50
N GLU A 74 -10.01 0.39 -0.80
CA GLU A 74 -8.71 0.52 -1.42
C GLU A 74 -8.75 1.49 -2.60
N GLU A 75 -7.65 2.20 -2.81
CA GLU A 75 -7.49 3.09 -3.95
C GLU A 75 -6.02 3.15 -4.38
N THR A 76 -5.81 3.35 -5.68
CA THR A 76 -4.52 3.78 -6.21
C THR A 76 -4.65 5.21 -6.68
N ARG A 77 -3.82 6.10 -6.17
CA ARG A 77 -3.77 7.51 -6.57
C ARG A 77 -2.40 7.89 -7.09
N PHE A 78 -2.39 8.86 -7.98
CA PHE A 78 -1.16 9.50 -8.44
C PHE A 78 -0.80 10.62 -7.46
N VAL A 79 0.37 10.52 -6.83
CA VAL A 79 0.92 11.61 -6.02
C VAL A 79 1.57 12.58 -7.00
N ALA A 80 0.94 13.75 -7.18
CA ALA A 80 1.55 14.84 -7.92
C ALA A 80 2.93 15.11 -7.30
N LYS A 81 3.93 15.31 -8.16
CA LYS A 81 5.16 15.98 -7.75
C LYS A 81 4.69 17.36 -7.28
N GLY A 82 4.78 17.67 -5.99
CA GLY A 82 4.57 19.04 -5.53
C GLY A 82 5.39 19.98 -6.42
N PRO A 83 4.94 21.22 -6.68
CA PRO A 83 5.60 22.10 -7.63
C PRO A 83 7.10 22.11 -7.32
N GLN A 84 7.89 21.52 -8.21
CA GLN A 84 9.33 21.68 -8.19
C GLN A 84 9.52 23.09 -8.71
N GLY A 85 9.42 24.05 -7.79
CA GLY A 85 9.76 25.44 -8.02
C GLY A 85 11.21 25.51 -8.46
N SER A 86 11.37 26.15 -9.61
CA SER A 86 12.60 26.50 -10.33
C SER A 86 13.59 27.30 -9.50
#